data_AF-A0A416W0X8-F1
#
_entry.id   AF-A0A416W0X8-F1
#
_cell.length_a   1.000
_cell.length_b   1.000
_cell.length_c   1.000
_cell.angle_alpha   90.00
_cell.angle_beta   90.00
_cell.angle_gamma   90.00
#
_symmetry.space_group_name_H-M   'P 1'
#
loop_
_entity.id
_entity.type
_entity.pdbx_description
1 polymer ?
#
loop_
_entity_poly.entity_id
_entity_poly.type
_entity_poly.pdbx_seq_one_letter_code
_entity_poly.pdbx_strand_id
1 'polypeptide(L)' 'MRGDNFRVLFVDMPISIKGFVGYDPADDYYTIYINSRHSQSQWLITYFHELKHIENGDFLNKGLNVGYLELIAH' A
#
# COMPACT_ATOMS: atom_id res chain seq x y z
N MET A 1 3.76 13.64 18.76
CA MET A 1 3.30 12.46 17.99
C MET A 1 3.52 12.81 16.53
N ARG A 2 4.50 12.17 15.85
CA ARG A 2 4.54 12.23 14.38
C ARG A 2 3.23 11.61 13.94
N GLY A 3 2.34 12.40 13.34
CA GLY A 3 1.14 11.85 12.74
C GLY A 3 1.61 10.92 11.65
N ASP A 4 1.21 9.65 11.71
CA ASP A 4 1.49 8.72 10.63
C ASP A 4 0.80 9.28 9.38
N ASN A 5 1.60 9.89 8.51
CA ASN A 5 1.14 10.63 7.35
C ASN A 5 0.79 9.64 6.24
N PHE A 6 -0.32 8.91 6.42
CA PHE A 6 -0.83 8.01 5.41
C PHE A 6 -2.34 8.18 5.19
N ARG A 7 -2.76 7.99 3.94
CA ARG A 7 -4.18 7.94 3.54
C ARG A 7 -4.50 6.61 2.87
N VAL A 8 -5.77 6.24 2.93
CA VAL A 8 -6.31 5.06 2.26
C VAL A 8 -7.31 5.50 1.21
N LEU A 9 -7.11 5.05 -0.03
CA LEU A 9 -8.00 5.32 -1.15
C LEU A 9 -8.54 4.00 -1.70
N PHE A 10 -9.86 3.92 -1.80
CA PHE A 10 -10.54 2.83 -2.49
C PHE A 10 -10.73 3.22 -3.96
N VAL A 11 -10.18 2.42 -4.86
CA VAL A 11 -10.15 2.72 -6.31
C VAL A 11 -10.69 1.52 -7.08
N ASP A 12 -11.50 1.77 -8.11
CA ASP A 12 -11.91 0.74 -9.06
C ASP A 12 -10.71 0.33 -9.90
N MET A 13 -10.21 -0.89 -9.66
CA MET A 13 -9.06 -1.45 -10.35
C MET A 13 -9.40 -2.84 -10.91
N PRO A 14 -8.69 -3.33 -11.93
CA PRO A 14 -8.83 -4.71 -12.39
C PRO A 14 -8.75 -5.70 -11.23
N ILE A 15 -9.59 -6.74 -11.22
CA ILE A 15 -9.71 -7.72 -10.12
C ILE A 15 -8.37 -8.41 -9.82
N SER A 16 -7.47 -8.48 -10.80
CA SER A 16 -6.11 -9.01 -10.65
C SER A 16 -5.24 -8.21 -9.68
N ILE A 17 -5.56 -6.94 -9.43
CA ILE A 17 -4.81 -6.06 -8.52
C ILE A 17 -5.58 -5.99 -7.20
N LYS A 18 -4.90 -6.30 -6.09
CA LYS A 18 -5.51 -6.26 -4.75
C LYS A 18 -5.42 -4.86 -4.14
N GLY A 19 -4.28 -4.22 -4.33
CA GLY A 19 -3.95 -2.89 -3.83
C GLY A 19 -2.44 -2.71 -3.83
N PHE A 20 -1.99 -1.48 -3.62
CA PHE A 20 -0.57 -1.15 -3.54
C PHE A 20 -0.41 0.13 -2.74
N VAL A 21 0.80 0.44 -2.29
CA VAL A 21 1.11 1.70 -1.62
C VAL A 21 2.05 2.54 -2.46
N GLY A 22 1.76 3.84 -2.55
CA GLY A 22 2.65 4.84 -3.15
C GLY A 22 3.21 5.75 -2.06
N TYR A 23 4.48 6.11 -2.18
CA TYR A 23 5.11 7.13 -1.35
C TYR A 23 5.27 8.41 -2.16
N ASP A 24 4.79 9.52 -1.62
CA ASP A 24 5.02 10.85 -2.18
C ASP A 24 6.24 11.50 -1.47
N PRO A 25 7.38 11.64 -2.16
CA PRO A 25 8.58 12.23 -1.58
C PRO A 25 8.52 13.76 -1.47
N ALA A 26 7.58 14.43 -2.14
CA ALA A 26 7.43 15.88 -2.05
C ALA A 26 6.65 16.29 -0.80
N ASP A 27 5.63 15.53 -0.43
CA ASP A 27 4.78 15.76 0.75
C ASP A 27 5.13 14.86 1.96
N ASP A 28 6.13 13.98 1.83
CA ASP A 28 6.51 12.94 2.83
C ASP A 28 5.28 12.16 3.33
N TYR A 29 4.51 11.64 2.38
CA TYR A 29 3.18 11.09 2.65
C TYR A 29 2.93 9.75 1.94
N TYR A 30 2.39 8.78 2.66
CA TYR A 30 2.06 7.45 2.11
C TYR A 30 0.61 7.38 1.65
N THR A 31 0.35 6.78 0.49
CA THR A 31 -0.99 6.53 -0.02
C THR A 31 -1.20 5.04 -0.25
N ILE A 32 -2.08 4.42 0.52
CA ILE A 32 -2.50 3.04 0.36
C ILE A 32 -3.69 3.02 -0.61
N TYR A 33 -3.54 2.35 -1.74
CA TYR A 33 -4.60 2.12 -2.72
C TYR A 33 -5.16 0.72 -2.55
N ILE A 34 -6.47 0.60 -2.36
CA ILE A 34 -7.18 -0.68 -2.19
C ILE A 34 -8.19 -0.84 -3.33
N ASN A 35 -8.24 -2.02 -3.95
CA ASN A 35 -9.21 -2.27 -5.01
C ASN A 35 -10.62 -2.40 -4.45
N SER A 36 -11.50 -1.45 -4.78
CA SER A 36 -12.89 -1.38 -4.32
C SER A 36 -13.80 -2.49 -4.86
N ARG A 37 -13.31 -3.37 -5.73
CA ARG A 37 -14.09 -4.50 -6.29
C ARG A 37 -13.98 -5.78 -5.48
N HIS A 38 -13.04 -5.86 -4.54
CA HIS A 38 -12.87 -7.02 -3.66
C HIS A 38 -13.83 -6.99 -2.46
N SER A 39 -13.90 -8.10 -1.72
CA SER A 39 -14.68 -8.16 -0.49
C SER A 39 -14.01 -7.38 0.64
N GLN A 40 -14.80 -6.97 1.64
CA GLN A 40 -14.30 -6.25 2.82
C GLN A 40 -13.18 -7.00 3.55
N SER A 41 -13.28 -8.33 3.65
CA SER A 41 -12.23 -9.16 4.26
C SER A 41 -10.93 -9.06 3.47
N GLN A 42 -11.00 -9.06 2.14
CA GLN A 42 -9.83 -8.92 1.28
C GLN A 42 -9.23 -7.51 1.36
N TRP A 43 -10.07 -6.48 1.51
CA TRP A 43 -9.59 -5.11 1.77
C TRP A 43 -8.80 -5.02 3.06
N LEU A 44 -9.29 -5.63 4.15
CA LEU A 44 -8.59 -5.64 5.43
C LEU A 44 -7.24 -6.35 5.31
N ILE A 45 -7.18 -7.51 4.65
CA ILE A 45 -5.92 -8.24 4.42
C ILE A 45 -4.92 -7.36 3.66
N THR A 46 -5.36 -6.73 2.56
CA THR A 46 -4.50 -5.83 1.77
C THR A 46 -4.10 -4.61 2.57
N TYR A 47 -5.00 -4.01 3.34
CA TYR A 47 -4.69 -2.86 4.18
C TYR A 47 -3.61 -3.18 5.23
N PHE A 48 -3.74 -4.29 5.96
CA PHE A 48 -2.74 -4.70 6.95
C PHE A 48 -1.40 -5.08 6.31
N HIS A 49 -1.44 -5.64 5.09
CA HIS A 49 -0.24 -5.94 4.31
C HIS A 49 0.51 -4.65 3.94
N GLU A 50 -0.18 -3.67 3.36
CA GLU A 50 0.43 -2.40 2.96
C GLU A 50 0.88 -1.55 4.15
N LEU A 51 0.12 -1.54 5.26
CA LEU A 51 0.54 -0.90 6.50
C LEU A 51 1.86 -1.45 7.03
N LYS A 52 2.02 -2.78 7.01
CA LYS A 52 3.24 -3.43 7.48
C LYS A 52 4.46 -3.00 6.66
N HIS A 53 4.28 -2.74 5.36
CA HIS A 53 5.35 -2.18 4.53
C HIS A 53 5.73 -0.75 4.92
N ILE A 54 4.75 0.08 5.28
CA ILE A 54 5.00 1.45 5.77
C ILE A 54 5.72 1.39 7.13
N GLU A 55 5.25 0.57 8.07
CA GLU A 55 5.87 0.42 9.40
C GLU A 55 7.29 -0.13 9.33
N ASN A 56 7.56 -1.08 8.42
CA ASN A 56 8.89 -1.64 8.21
C ASN A 56 9.84 -0.70 7.44
N GLY A 57 9.33 0.42 6.90
CA GLY A 57 10.13 1.36 6.12
C GLY A 57 10.66 0.77 4.82
N ASP A 58 9.94 -0.17 4.20
CA ASP A 58 10.37 -0.83 2.95
C ASP A 58 10.59 0.19 1.81
N PHE A 59 9.89 1.33 1.86
CA PHE A 59 10.01 2.44 0.89
C PHE A 59 11.29 3.26 1.03
N LEU A 60 11.89 3.32 2.23
CA LEU A 60 13.09 4.11 2.50
C LEU A 60 14.37 3.36 2.11
N ASN A 61 14.35 2.03 2.18
CA ASN A 61 15.56 1.22 2.00
C ASN A 61 15.86 0.85 0.56
N LYS A 62 14.88 0.94 -0.35
CA LYS A 62 15.04 0.43 -1.70
C LYS A 62 14.26 1.30 -2.68
N GLY A 63 14.96 1.92 -3.64
CA GLY A 63 14.39 2.47 -4.87
C GLY A 63 13.81 1.38 -5.78
N LEU A 64 13.11 0.42 -5.21
CA LEU A 64 12.51 -0.72 -5.86
C LEU A 64 11.02 -0.46 -6.03
N ASN A 65 10.64 -0.42 -7.29
CA ASN A 65 9.29 -0.45 -7.80
C ASN A 65 8.43 -1.43 -6.98
N VAL A 66 7.33 -0.91 -6.42
CA VAL A 66 6.36 -1.56 -5.54
C VAL A 66 5.94 -2.95 -6.05
N GLY A 67 5.95 -3.16 -7.38
CA GLY A 67 5.63 -4.46 -7.99
C GLY A 67 6.59 -5.61 -7.68
N TYR A 68 7.83 -5.36 -7.20
CA TYR A 68 8.75 -6.44 -6.82
C TYR A 68 8.49 -6.96 -5.40
N LEU A 69 8.02 -6.12 -4.47
CA LEU A 69 7.67 -6.56 -3.12
C LEU A 69 6.39 -7.41 -3.13
N GLU A 70 5.44 -7.08 -4.01
CA GLU A 70 4.22 -7.88 -4.24
C GLU A 70 4.52 -9.30 -4.75
N LEU A 71 5.65 -9.51 -5.44
CA LEU A 71 6.07 -10.82 -5.95
C LEU A 71 6.69 -11.73 -4.86
N ILE A 72 7.28 -11.14 -3.80
CA ILE A 72 7.95 -11.90 -2.73
C ILE A 72 6.96 -12.25 -1.61
N ALA A 73 5.89 -11.45 -1.46
CA ALA A 73 4.85 -11.67 -0.46
C ALA A 73 3.77 -12.70 -0.87
N HIS A 74 3.82 -13.23 -2.10
CA HIS A 74 2.88 -14.21 -2.65
C HIS A 74 3.58 -15.52 -2.98
#